data_AF-A0A1T4V1K0-F1
#
_entry.id   AF-A0A1T4V1K0-F1
#
_cell.length_a   1.000
_cell.length_b   1.000
_cell.length_c   1.000
_cell.angle_alpha   90.00
_cell.angle_beta   90.00
_cell.angle_gamma   90.00
#
_symmetry.space_group_name_H-M   'P 1'
#
loop_
_entity.id
_entity.type
_entity.pdbx_description
1 polymer ?
#
loop_
_entity_poly.entity_id
_entity_poly.type
_entity_poly.pdbx_seq_one_letter_code
_entity_poly.pdbx_strand_id
1 'polypeptide(L)'
;MLVRLSLRIREDFLSLILNRLNELFSTENLTDSDLINYAKTVRDKLSENEAVMTQIDNNTRDQAMLDDFPQAIDDAVMDSNESHQEMMMQYLSNPELAKGFARVVFDMLKES
;
A
#
# COMPACT_ATOMS: atom_id res chain seq x y z
N MET A 1 -9.41 26.59 -6.29
CA MET A 1 -8.88 26.79 -4.93
C MET A 1 -9.01 25.53 -4.07
N LEU A 2 -10.19 24.89 -4.00
CA LEU A 2 -10.43 23.67 -3.20
C LEU A 2 -9.58 22.45 -3.61
N VAL A 3 -9.38 22.19 -4.91
CA VAL A 3 -8.54 21.07 -5.38
C VAL A 3 -7.08 21.20 -4.94
N ARG A 4 -6.49 22.40 -5.04
CA ARG A 4 -5.10 22.66 -4.61
C ARG A 4 -4.90 22.48 -3.11
N LEU A 5 -5.91 22.83 -2.30
CA LEU A 5 -5.87 22.61 -0.85
C LEU A 5 -5.95 21.11 -0.52
N SER A 6 -6.82 20.36 -1.22
CA SER A 6 -6.94 18.91 -1.04
C SER A 6 -5.67 18.16 -1.43
N LEU A 7 -4.94 18.61 -2.46
CA LEU A 7 -3.65 18.04 -2.83
C LEU A 7 -2.60 18.25 -1.74
N ARG A 8 -2.48 19.48 -1.23
CA ARG A 8 -1.53 19.80 -0.16
C ARG A 8 -1.77 18.99 1.12
N ILE A 9 -3.04 18.82 1.52
CA ILE A 9 -3.37 18.00 2.71
C ILE A 9 -2.94 16.54 2.51
N ARG A 10 -3.09 16.00 1.29
CA ARG A 10 -2.64 14.65 0.95
C ARG A 10 -1.12 14.53 1.02
N GLU A 11 -0.40 15.52 0.47
CA GLU A 11 1.07 15.57 0.54
C GLU A 11 1.55 15.62 1.99
N ASP A 12 1.00 16.52 2.80
CA ASP A 12 1.35 16.67 4.22
C ASP A 12 1.10 15.37 5.01
N PHE A 13 -0.02 14.67 4.73
CA PHE A 13 -0.32 13.39 5.36
C PHE A 13 0.68 12.29 4.95
N LEU A 14 1.00 12.19 3.66
CA LEU A 14 1.96 11.20 3.17
C LEU A 14 3.37 11.47 3.73
N SER A 15 3.78 12.73 3.89
CA SER A 15 5.04 13.08 4.55
C SER A 15 5.08 12.62 6.02
N LEU A 16 3.97 12.74 6.76
CA LEU A 16 3.90 12.23 8.13
C LEU A 16 4.02 10.70 8.18
N ILE A 17 3.37 9.99 7.25
CA ILE A 17 3.49 8.54 7.16
C ILE A 17 4.92 8.12 6.79
N LEU A 18 5.52 8.79 5.81
CA LEU A 18 6.90 8.52 5.39
C LEU A 18 7.88 8.69 6.55
N ASN A 19 7.76 9.78 7.33
CA ASN A 19 8.62 9.98 8.50
C ASN A 19 8.51 8.82 9.50
N ARG A 20 7.30 8.32 9.75
CA ARG A 20 7.10 7.14 10.62
C ARG A 20 7.69 5.87 10.03
N LEU A 21 7.59 5.67 8.71
CA LEU A 21 8.19 4.52 8.04
C LEU A 21 9.72 4.56 8.10
N ASN A 22 10.32 5.74 7.94
CA ASN A 22 11.76 5.96 8.06
C ASN A 22 12.30 5.72 9.47
N GLU A 23 11.46 5.86 10.51
CA GLU A 23 11.82 5.49 11.89
C GLU A 23 11.76 3.96 12.13
N LEU A 24 10.97 3.23 11.34
CA LEU A 24 10.71 1.80 11.53
C LEU A 24 11.60 0.90 10.65
N PHE A 25 11.90 1.30 9.42
CA PHE A 25 12.64 0.50 8.45
C PHE A 25 14.05 1.04 8.20
N SER A 26 15.01 0.14 7.98
CA SER A 26 16.32 0.54 7.43
C SER A 26 16.15 0.94 5.97
N THR A 27 16.59 2.15 5.63
CA THR A 27 16.39 2.74 4.30
C THR A 27 17.62 2.67 3.41
N GLU A 28 18.65 1.90 3.78
CA GLU A 28 19.92 1.82 3.02
C GLU A 28 19.72 1.44 1.55
N ASN A 29 18.74 0.58 1.27
CA ASN A 29 18.41 0.10 -0.07
C ASN A 29 16.95 0.35 -0.48
N LEU A 30 16.27 1.26 0.21
CA LEU A 30 14.85 1.57 -0.03
C LEU A 30 14.68 3.05 -0.31
N THR A 31 13.89 3.38 -1.32
CA THR A 31 13.45 4.76 -1.58
C THR A 31 12.20 5.09 -0.75
N ASP A 32 11.93 6.38 -0.56
CA ASP A 32 10.68 6.85 0.05
C ASP A 32 9.44 6.29 -0.66
N SER A 33 9.52 6.16 -1.99
CA SER A 33 8.47 5.57 -2.81
C SER A 33 8.28 4.09 -2.52
N ASP A 34 9.36 3.32 -2.30
CA ASP A 34 9.26 1.90 -1.95
C ASP A 34 8.52 1.72 -0.63
N LEU A 35 8.88 2.51 0.39
CA LEU A 35 8.22 2.48 1.70
C LEU A 35 6.74 2.82 1.61
N ILE A 36 6.40 3.92 0.92
CA ILE A 36 5.01 4.36 0.79
C ILE A 36 4.18 3.39 -0.05
N ASN A 37 4.74 2.87 -1.15
CA ASN A 37 4.04 1.91 -1.99
C ASN A 37 3.84 0.57 -1.27
N TYR A 38 4.82 0.12 -0.49
CA TYR A 38 4.71 -1.07 0.35
C TYR A 38 3.60 -0.90 1.41
N ALA A 39 3.61 0.20 2.16
CA ALA A 39 2.59 0.47 3.16
C ALA A 39 1.17 0.56 2.55
N LYS A 40 1.02 1.17 1.38
CA LYS A 40 -0.25 1.19 0.63
C LYS A 40 -0.70 -0.20 0.23
N THR A 41 0.22 -1.01 -0.29
CA THR A 41 -0.05 -2.39 -0.71
C THR A 41 -0.58 -3.23 0.45
N VAL A 42 0.09 -3.18 1.60
CA VAL A 42 -0.35 -3.91 2.80
C VAL A 42 -1.68 -3.36 3.33
N ARG A 43 -1.85 -2.03 3.38
CA ARG A 43 -3.11 -1.38 3.78
C ARG A 43 -4.28 -1.84 2.91
N ASP A 44 -4.10 -1.80 1.59
CA ASP A 44 -5.17 -2.12 0.66
C ASP A 44 -5.51 -3.61 0.75
N LYS A 45 -4.50 -4.48 0.94
CA LYS A 45 -4.73 -5.91 1.21
C LYS A 45 -5.50 -6.15 2.51
N LEU A 46 -5.11 -5.48 3.61
CA LEU A 46 -5.83 -5.55 4.89
C LEU A 46 -7.27 -5.06 4.75
N SER A 47 -7.53 -4.07 3.89
CA SER A 47 -8.87 -3.54 3.69
C SER A 47 -9.85 -4.51 3.04
N GLU A 48 -9.37 -5.62 2.48
CA GLU A 48 -10.19 -6.74 2.02
C GLU A 48 -10.78 -7.55 3.19
N ASN A 49 -10.24 -7.41 4.41
CA ASN A 49 -10.77 -8.06 5.61
C ASN A 49 -11.94 -7.26 6.20
N GLU A 50 -13.17 -7.64 5.84
CA GLU A 50 -14.40 -6.96 6.27
C GLU A 50 -14.57 -6.90 7.80
N ALA A 51 -14.11 -7.93 8.53
CA ALA A 51 -14.23 -7.98 9.98
C ALA A 51 -13.35 -6.90 10.64
N VAL A 52 -12.09 -6.77 10.20
CA VAL A 52 -11.18 -5.74 10.67
C VAL A 52 -11.67 -4.34 10.28
N MET A 53 -12.16 -4.17 9.05
CA MET A 53 -12.72 -2.88 8.64
C MET A 53 -13.93 -2.49 9.48
N THR A 54 -14.80 -3.45 9.80
CA THR A 54 -15.93 -3.24 10.72
C THR A 54 -15.44 -2.84 12.12
N GLN A 55 -14.35 -3.43 12.62
CA GLN A 55 -13.77 -3.06 13.92
C GLN A 55 -13.19 -1.65 13.91
N ILE A 56 -12.49 -1.25 12.83
CA ILE A 56 -11.92 0.09 12.65
C ILE A 56 -13.02 1.16 12.63
N ASP A 57 -14.14 0.87 11.96
CA ASP A 57 -15.23 1.85 11.81
C ASP A 57 -16.05 2.03 13.09
N ASN A 58 -16.13 1.01 13.95
CA ASN A 58 -17.04 0.99 15.09
C ASN A 58 -16.37 1.14 16.46
N ASN A 59 -15.04 1.08 16.55
CA ASN A 59 -14.31 1.13 17.82
C ASN A 59 -13.32 2.29 17.89
N THR A 60 -12.86 2.61 19.11
CA THR A 60 -11.69 3.50 19.26
C THR A 60 -10.43 2.84 18.69
N ARG A 61 -9.41 3.63 18.36
CA ARG A 61 -8.13 3.10 17.84
C ARG A 61 -7.57 1.99 18.73
N ASP A 62 -7.47 2.24 20.03
CA ASP A 62 -6.85 1.30 20.97
C ASP A 62 -7.64 -0.01 21.03
N GLN A 63 -8.96 0.05 20.91
CA GLN A 63 -9.81 -1.15 20.85
C GLN A 63 -9.63 -1.91 19.53
N ALA A 64 -9.68 -1.19 18.39
CA ALA A 64 -9.52 -1.81 17.07
C ALA A 64 -8.14 -2.46 16.90
N MET A 65 -7.10 -2.00 17.60
CA MET A 65 -5.74 -2.54 17.52
C MET A 65 -5.47 -3.78 18.41
N LEU A 66 -6.40 -4.18 19.27
CA LEU A 66 -6.17 -5.26 20.26
C LEU A 66 -6.67 -6.64 19.83
N ASP A 67 -7.77 -6.70 19.09
CA ASP A 67 -8.46 -7.97 18.78
C ASP A 67 -7.90 -8.62 17.51
N ASP A 68 -8.63 -8.61 16.39
CA ASP A 68 -8.24 -9.34 15.18
C ASP A 68 -7.17 -8.60 14.35
N PHE A 69 -6.96 -7.31 14.62
CA PHE A 69 -6.07 -6.46 13.84
C PHE A 69 -4.62 -6.95 13.79
N PRO A 70 -3.96 -7.36 14.90
CA PRO A 70 -2.58 -7.83 14.86
C PRO A 70 -2.38 -9.06 13.96
N GLN A 71 -3.30 -10.03 13.99
CA GLN A 71 -3.20 -11.18 13.10
C GLN A 71 -3.48 -10.78 11.64
N ALA A 72 -4.51 -9.96 11.42
CA ALA A 72 -4.89 -9.58 10.07
C ALA A 72 -3.84 -8.73 9.36
N ILE A 73 -3.09 -7.88 10.08
CA ILE A 73 -1.98 -7.13 9.47
C ILE A 73 -0.82 -8.06 9.08
N ASP A 74 -0.52 -9.08 9.90
CA ASP A 74 0.49 -10.09 9.57
C ASP A 74 0.07 -10.90 8.32
N ASP A 75 -1.18 -11.34 8.26
CA ASP A 75 -1.75 -12.04 7.09
C ASP A 75 -1.70 -11.13 5.85
N ALA A 76 -2.09 -9.86 5.96
CA ALA A 76 -2.03 -8.91 4.85
C ALA A 76 -0.61 -8.67 4.33
N VAL A 77 0.39 -8.68 5.22
CA VAL A 77 1.82 -8.61 4.82
C VAL A 77 2.21 -9.84 4.00
N MET A 78 1.83 -11.05 4.43
CA MET A 78 2.16 -12.29 3.73
C MET A 78 1.42 -12.40 2.39
N ASP A 79 0.10 -12.20 2.39
CA ASP A 79 -0.76 -12.36 1.22
C ASP A 79 -0.46 -11.32 0.13
N SER A 80 -0.09 -10.10 0.53
CA SER A 80 0.29 -9.07 -0.43
C SER A 80 1.61 -9.41 -1.14
N ASN A 81 2.56 -10.02 -0.41
CA ASN A 81 3.79 -10.52 -1.01
C ASN A 81 3.53 -11.72 -1.95
N GLU A 82 2.68 -12.68 -1.55
CA GLU A 82 2.29 -13.80 -2.41
C GLU A 82 1.64 -13.31 -3.71
N SER A 83 0.70 -12.37 -3.61
CA SER A 83 0.06 -11.75 -4.77
C SER A 83 1.06 -11.06 -5.69
N HIS A 84 2.05 -10.35 -5.12
CA HIS A 84 3.11 -9.71 -5.90
C HIS A 84 4.00 -10.73 -6.62
N GLN A 85 4.35 -11.83 -5.96
CA GLN A 85 5.15 -12.91 -6.55
C GLN A 85 4.39 -13.59 -7.70
N GLU A 86 3.10 -13.86 -7.53
CA GLU A 86 2.24 -14.43 -8.56
C GLU A 86 2.16 -13.51 -9.80
N MET A 87 1.92 -12.21 -9.60
CA MET A 87 1.92 -11.23 -10.69
C MET A 87 3.28 -11.16 -11.41
N MET A 88 4.38 -11.17 -10.66
CA MET A 88 5.73 -11.19 -11.23
C MET A 88 5.96 -12.44 -12.10
N MET A 89 5.55 -13.61 -11.62
CA MET A 89 5.68 -14.87 -12.36
C MET A 89 4.86 -14.85 -13.66
N GLN A 90 3.63 -14.35 -13.61
CA GLN A 90 2.80 -14.19 -14.81
C GLN A 90 3.41 -13.20 -15.81
N TYR A 91 3.96 -12.08 -15.31
CA TYR A 91 4.66 -11.09 -16.14
C TYR A 91 5.88 -11.69 -16.85
N LEU A 92 6.73 -12.42 -16.12
CA LEU A 92 7.96 -13.00 -16.66
C LEU A 92 7.69 -14.17 -17.64
N SER A 93 6.58 -14.88 -17.47
CA SER A 93 6.25 -16.06 -18.27
C SER A 93 5.39 -15.77 -19.51
N ASN A 94 4.75 -14.60 -19.59
CA ASN A 94 3.85 -14.25 -20.70
C ASN A 94 4.26 -12.93 -21.39
N PRO A 95 4.92 -12.99 -22.56
CA PRO A 95 5.36 -11.79 -23.29
C PRO A 95 4.24 -10.84 -23.71
N GLU A 96 3.04 -11.33 -23.95
CA GLU A 96 1.90 -10.49 -24.33
C GLU A 96 1.36 -9.70 -23.14
N LEU A 97 1.24 -10.36 -21.98
CA LEU A 97 0.93 -9.69 -20.72
C LEU A 97 2.00 -8.63 -20.40
N ALA A 98 3.28 -8.96 -20.54
CA ALA A 98 4.36 -8.02 -20.26
C ALA A 98 4.29 -6.74 -21.13
N LYS A 99 3.99 -6.88 -22.43
CA LYS A 99 3.77 -5.73 -23.33
C LYS A 99 2.55 -4.90 -22.92
N GLY A 100 1.45 -5.55 -22.58
CA GLY A 100 0.23 -4.89 -22.10
C GLY A 100 0.50 -4.09 -20.82
N PHE A 101 1.14 -4.71 -19.83
CA PHE A 101 1.48 -4.06 -18.57
C PHE A 101 2.44 -2.88 -18.76
N ALA A 102 3.47 -3.03 -19.60
CA ALA A 102 4.39 -1.93 -19.92
C ALA A 102 3.68 -0.70 -20.50
N ARG A 103 2.63 -0.90 -21.31
CA ARG A 103 1.81 0.19 -21.84
C ARG A 103 1.01 0.89 -20.75
N VAL A 104 0.39 0.14 -19.84
CA VAL A 104 -0.33 0.71 -18.68
C VAL A 104 0.60 1.59 -17.86
N VAL A 105 1.80 1.09 -17.52
CA VAL A 105 2.79 1.86 -16.76
C VAL A 105 3.25 3.11 -17.52
N PHE A 106 3.46 3.03 -18.84
CA PHE A 106 3.79 4.19 -19.67
C PHE A 106 2.70 5.26 -19.63
N ASP A 107 1.43 4.87 -19.76
CA ASP A 107 0.30 5.78 -19.74
C ASP A 107 0.19 6.47 -18.35
N MET A 108 0.38 5.71 -17.26
CA MET A 108 0.42 6.26 -15.91
C MET A 108 1.52 7.34 -15.72
N LEU A 109 2.72 7.09 -16.27
CA LEU A 109 3.84 8.05 -16.20
C LEU A 109 3.62 9.29 -17.07
N LYS A 110 2.73 9.22 -18.06
CA LYS A 110 2.38 10.36 -18.91
C LYS A 110 1.29 11.25 -18.32
N GLU A 111 0.43 10.69 -17.48
CA GLU A 111 -0.68 11.39 -16.83
C GLU A 111 -0.33 11.91 -15.42
N SER A 112 0.83 11.55 -14.88
CA SER A 112 1.33 11.92 -13.54
C SER A 112 1.91 13.33 -13.43
#